data_AF-A0AAD4NYA9-F1
#
_entry.id   AF-A0AAD4NYA9-F1
#
_cell.length_a   1.000
_cell.length_b   1.000
_cell.length_c   1.000
_cell.angle_alpha   90.00
_cell.angle_beta   90.00
_cell.angle_gamma   90.00
#
_symmetry.space_group_name_H-M   'P 1'
#
loop_
_entity.id
_entity.type
_entity.pdbx_description
1 polymer ?
#
loop_
_entity_poly.entity_id
_entity_poly.type
_entity_poly.pdbx_seq_one_letter_code
_entity_poly.pdbx_strand_id
1 'polypeptide(L)'
;MSLLEVITKASSSIPTLLDEETDYPIVLNPEPILLKLKPESDPPQAQNPVQKVTGWEISQTDHELIELGQKFCKKVRRNLKNTNSLGKAEFLDMVTSHLENIANKVGVSIAFEKAAEGYICKLAEKLGALMGRDVKGLILEGCISLEVWDVLESLIVNGAVEHASASNLVHKLIEKRRSELVVLCVKHLLDLQAYDLMCILKYFLMMPSDGYKSLVSVREDWENQASLAIEKASGKGVGGKEKSSVKEAAVLIMLGHDGFSVSELCLHYLLASPNLDEVIFAACVSKLNGDELKALIQYLGKWLRKYERFPQVVPCPKGSSALGLEVCDWIPSLENVAKYLGVVVDEHFSSLVLHSEFCELRSLEEVVTSLAVEARLCGALANLAERLRIERQGMDSTLSCIYTTL
;
A
#
# COMPACT_ATOMS: atom_id res chain seq x y z
N MET A 1 13.88 -30.76 23.60
CA MET A 1 13.90 -29.75 22.51
C MET A 1 13.37 -28.45 23.09
N SER A 2 14.02 -27.34 22.78
CA SER A 2 13.47 -26.02 23.12
C SER A 2 12.27 -25.69 22.22
N LEU A 3 11.38 -24.80 22.67
CA LEU A 3 10.25 -24.31 21.87
C LEU A 3 10.73 -23.74 20.53
N LEU A 4 11.86 -23.03 20.54
CA LEU A 4 12.53 -22.51 19.34
C LEU A 4 12.91 -23.62 18.37
N GLU A 5 13.58 -24.69 18.84
CA GLU A 5 13.93 -25.83 17.99
C GLU A 5 12.71 -26.51 17.36
N VAL A 6 11.60 -26.62 18.10
CA VAL A 6 10.34 -27.19 17.59
C VAL A 6 9.72 -26.28 16.53
N ILE A 7 9.69 -24.97 16.75
CA ILE A 7 9.19 -23.99 15.78
C ILE A 7 10.07 -23.97 14.52
N THR A 8 11.39 -23.93 14.66
CA THR A 8 12.33 -23.90 13.53
C THR A 8 12.20 -25.18 12.70
N LYS A 9 12.05 -26.33 13.34
CA LYS A 9 11.88 -27.61 12.65
C LYS A 9 10.52 -27.70 11.94
N ALA A 10 9.43 -27.27 12.58
CA ALA A 10 8.11 -27.21 11.97
C ALA A 10 8.07 -26.25 10.77
N SER A 11 8.68 -25.06 10.91
CA SER A 11 8.80 -24.08 9.85
C SER A 11 9.61 -24.60 8.66
N SER A 12 10.70 -25.35 8.91
CA SER A 12 11.52 -25.95 7.85
C SER A 12 10.84 -27.11 7.09
N SER A 13 9.77 -27.68 7.65
CA SER A 13 8.98 -28.75 7.03
C SER A 13 7.75 -28.25 6.27
N ILE A 14 7.44 -26.95 6.32
CA ILE A 14 6.39 -26.37 5.47
C ILE A 14 6.95 -26.29 4.04
N PRO A 15 6.36 -27.00 3.06
CA PRO A 15 6.81 -26.92 1.68
C PRO A 15 6.78 -25.47 1.20
N THR A 16 7.87 -24.99 0.62
CA THR A 16 8.01 -23.66 0.04
C THR A 16 7.31 -23.56 -1.34
N LEU A 17 6.25 -24.35 -1.56
CA LEU A 17 5.56 -24.43 -2.84
C LEU A 17 4.38 -23.46 -2.85
N LEU A 18 4.51 -22.42 -3.67
CA LEU A 18 3.50 -21.39 -3.94
C LEU A 18 2.30 -21.90 -4.79
N ASP A 19 2.27 -23.19 -5.14
CA ASP A 19 1.37 -23.76 -6.17
C ASP A 19 0.50 -24.96 -5.71
N GLU A 20 0.57 -25.39 -4.45
CA GLU A 20 -0.32 -26.47 -3.98
C GLU A 20 -1.70 -25.90 -3.62
N GLU A 21 -2.76 -26.44 -4.27
CA GLU A 21 -4.15 -26.20 -3.86
C GLU A 21 -4.26 -26.52 -2.37
N THR A 22 -4.45 -25.49 -1.55
CA THR A 22 -4.63 -25.69 -0.12
C THR A 22 -5.97 -26.35 0.11
N ASP A 23 -6.01 -27.43 0.89
CA ASP A 23 -7.28 -28.05 1.32
C ASP A 23 -8.17 -27.09 2.12
N TYR A 24 -7.59 -26.00 2.64
CA TYR A 24 -8.25 -25.00 3.47
C TYR A 24 -7.96 -23.58 2.97
N PRO A 25 -8.56 -23.14 1.84
CA PRO A 25 -8.23 -21.88 1.18
C PRO A 25 -8.84 -20.63 1.83
N ILE A 26 -9.66 -20.79 2.88
CA ILE A 26 -10.33 -19.70 3.61
C ILE A 26 -9.80 -19.57 5.04
N VAL A 27 -9.93 -18.38 5.62
CA VAL A 27 -9.67 -18.17 7.05
C VAL A 27 -10.79 -18.85 7.84
N LEU A 28 -10.46 -19.87 8.64
CA LEU A 28 -11.41 -20.60 9.46
C LEU A 28 -11.88 -19.74 10.64
N ASN A 29 -13.15 -19.89 11.03
CA ASN A 29 -13.65 -19.23 12.23
C ASN A 29 -13.01 -19.87 13.49
N PRO A 30 -12.22 -19.12 14.28
CA PRO A 30 -11.52 -19.70 15.43
C PRO A 30 -12.45 -19.96 16.63
N GLU A 31 -13.58 -19.26 16.75
CA GLU A 31 -14.47 -19.38 17.91
C GLU A 31 -14.95 -20.82 18.18
N PRO A 32 -15.54 -21.55 17.21
CA PRO A 32 -15.96 -22.93 17.44
C PRO A 32 -14.76 -23.89 17.64
N ILE A 33 -13.60 -23.56 17.07
CA ILE A 33 -12.38 -24.37 17.19
C ILE A 33 -11.85 -24.30 18.63
N LEU A 34 -11.64 -23.08 19.14
CA LEU A 34 -11.08 -22.83 20.48
C LEU A 34 -11.92 -23.47 21.59
N LEU A 35 -13.25 -23.50 21.44
CA LEU A 35 -14.16 -24.09 22.43
C LEU A 35 -14.09 -25.63 22.50
N LYS A 36 -13.62 -26.29 21.44
CA LYS A 36 -13.55 -27.76 21.35
C LYS A 36 -12.16 -28.33 21.61
N LEU A 37 -11.13 -27.48 21.67
CA LEU A 37 -9.75 -27.86 21.94
C LEU A 37 -9.60 -28.54 23.30
N LYS A 38 -9.04 -29.75 23.31
CA LYS A 38 -8.72 -30.52 24.53
C LYS A 38 -7.26 -30.98 24.48
N PRO A 39 -6.52 -30.96 25.60
CA PRO A 39 -5.19 -31.54 25.65
C PRO A 39 -5.24 -33.01 25.26
N GLU A 40 -4.33 -33.44 24.39
CA GLU A 40 -4.10 -34.84 24.10
C GLU A 40 -3.59 -35.50 25.40
N SER A 41 -4.27 -36.55 25.84
CA SER A 41 -3.93 -37.23 27.09
C SER A 41 -2.76 -38.19 26.85
N ASP A 42 -1.54 -37.64 26.82
CA ASP A 42 -0.34 -38.47 26.74
C ASP A 42 -0.10 -39.20 28.08
N PRO A 43 0.38 -40.47 28.06
CA PRO A 43 0.74 -41.21 29.26
C PRO A 43 1.84 -40.48 30.06
N PRO A 44 1.97 -40.75 31.38
CA PRO A 44 2.70 -39.93 32.34
C PRO A 44 4.24 -39.84 32.17
N GLN A 45 4.80 -40.11 30.98
CA GLN A 45 6.25 -40.12 30.71
C GLN A 45 6.73 -39.13 29.64
N ALA A 46 5.86 -38.31 29.03
CA ALA A 46 6.32 -37.31 28.05
C ALA A 46 6.90 -36.06 28.76
N GLN A 47 8.24 -35.94 28.80
CA GLN A 47 8.97 -34.75 29.30
C GLN A 47 8.90 -33.54 28.34
N ASN A 48 7.80 -33.36 27.60
CA ASN A 48 7.61 -32.19 26.73
C ASN A 48 6.72 -31.16 27.43
N PRO A 49 7.16 -29.90 27.59
CA PRO A 49 6.35 -28.83 28.18
C PRO A 49 5.19 -28.37 27.26
N VAL A 50 5.13 -28.89 26.02
CA VAL A 50 4.08 -28.60 25.04
C VAL A 50 3.21 -29.85 24.88
N GLN A 51 1.96 -29.77 25.36
CA GLN A 51 0.95 -30.80 25.10
C GLN A 51 0.31 -30.56 23.73
N LYS A 52 0.18 -31.62 22.93
CA LYS A 52 -0.63 -31.56 21.72
C LYS A 52 -2.09 -31.33 22.08
N VAL A 53 -2.84 -30.73 21.16
CA VAL A 53 -4.25 -30.41 21.36
C VAL A 53 -5.07 -31.15 20.30
N THR A 54 -6.12 -31.81 20.74
CA THR A 54 -7.06 -32.59 19.92
C THR A 54 -8.46 -31.96 19.99
N GLY A 55 -9.38 -32.40 19.13
CA GLY A 55 -10.76 -31.90 19.11
C GLY A 55 -10.99 -30.65 18.26
N TRP A 56 -9.99 -30.21 17.48
CA TRP A 56 -10.24 -29.22 16.44
C TRP A 56 -11.08 -29.87 15.32
N GLU A 57 -12.20 -29.24 14.99
CA GLU A 57 -13.08 -29.61 13.88
C GLU A 57 -13.39 -28.36 13.08
N ILE A 58 -13.41 -28.49 11.75
CA ILE A 58 -13.84 -27.41 10.87
C ILE A 58 -15.34 -27.24 11.03
N SER A 59 -15.80 -26.00 11.14
CA SER A 59 -17.23 -25.74 11.25
C SER A 59 -17.96 -26.21 9.99
N GLN A 60 -19.22 -26.62 10.13
CA GLN A 60 -20.04 -27.03 8.98
C GLN A 60 -20.12 -25.91 7.94
N THR A 61 -20.23 -24.66 8.39
CA THR A 61 -20.25 -23.48 7.52
C THR A 61 -18.94 -23.33 6.75
N ASP A 62 -17.79 -23.44 7.41
CA ASP A 62 -16.48 -23.35 6.74
C ASP A 62 -16.31 -24.49 5.71
N HIS A 63 -16.72 -25.71 6.06
CA HIS A 63 -16.70 -26.84 5.13
C HIS A 63 -17.54 -26.59 3.86
N GLU A 64 -18.75 -26.04 4.03
CA GLU A 64 -19.62 -25.69 2.91
C GLU A 64 -19.04 -24.56 2.04
N LEU A 65 -18.38 -23.57 2.64
CA LEU A 65 -17.69 -22.50 1.92
C LEU A 65 -16.50 -23.05 1.10
N ILE A 66 -15.71 -23.96 1.68
CA ILE A 66 -14.60 -24.62 0.98
C ILE A 66 -15.14 -25.40 -0.22
N GLU A 67 -16.20 -26.20 -0.03
CA GLU A 67 -16.79 -26.99 -1.12
C GLU A 67 -17.35 -26.09 -2.24
N LEU A 68 -18.00 -24.97 -1.88
CA LEU A 68 -18.47 -23.96 -2.83
C LEU A 68 -17.32 -23.35 -3.63
N GLY A 69 -16.23 -22.98 -2.96
CA GLY A 69 -15.02 -22.45 -3.59
C GLY A 69 -14.42 -23.44 -4.59
N GLN A 70 -14.23 -24.70 -4.19
CA GLN A 70 -13.69 -25.74 -5.06
C GLN A 70 -14.58 -26.00 -6.30
N LYS A 71 -15.90 -26.00 -6.13
CA LYS A 71 -16.87 -26.14 -7.25
C LYS A 71 -16.75 -24.96 -8.22
N PHE A 72 -16.66 -23.74 -7.69
CA PHE A 72 -16.45 -22.53 -8.50
C PHE A 72 -15.13 -22.60 -9.27
N CYS A 73 -14.01 -22.88 -8.59
CA CYS A 73 -12.69 -22.97 -9.21
C CYS A 73 -12.66 -23.99 -10.37
N LYS A 74 -13.22 -25.18 -10.16
CA LYS A 74 -13.34 -26.21 -11.21
C LYS A 74 -14.15 -25.74 -12.41
N LYS A 75 -15.24 -24.99 -12.19
CA LYS A 75 -16.09 -24.46 -13.25
C LYS A 75 -15.37 -23.36 -14.04
N VAL A 76 -14.81 -22.36 -13.35
CA VAL A 76 -14.15 -21.22 -13.98
C VAL A 76 -12.88 -21.63 -14.73
N ARG A 77 -12.02 -22.50 -14.16
CA ARG A 77 -10.83 -22.98 -14.87
C ARG A 77 -11.15 -23.72 -16.17
N ARG A 78 -12.24 -24.49 -16.21
CA ARG A 78 -12.68 -25.16 -17.45
C ARG A 78 -13.08 -24.15 -18.52
N ASN A 79 -13.77 -23.09 -18.11
CA ASN A 79 -14.27 -22.06 -19.02
C ASN A 79 -13.14 -21.11 -19.48
N LEU A 80 -12.20 -20.75 -18.60
CA LEU A 80 -11.05 -19.90 -18.94
C LEU A 80 -10.05 -20.58 -19.88
N LYS A 81 -9.93 -21.91 -19.86
CA LYS A 81 -9.10 -22.65 -20.85
C LYS A 81 -9.65 -22.53 -22.29
N ASN A 82 -10.94 -22.21 -22.45
CA ASN A 82 -11.58 -22.00 -23.74
C ASN A 82 -12.02 -20.54 -23.87
N THR A 83 -11.06 -19.61 -23.93
CA THR A 83 -11.29 -18.15 -24.01
C THR A 83 -12.21 -17.69 -25.14
N ASN A 84 -12.39 -18.48 -26.20
CA ASN A 84 -13.33 -18.17 -27.29
C ASN A 84 -14.81 -18.41 -26.93
N SER A 85 -15.11 -19.00 -25.76
CA SER A 85 -16.48 -19.40 -25.37
C SER A 85 -17.04 -18.61 -24.19
N LEU A 86 -16.22 -18.15 -23.25
CA LEU A 86 -16.68 -17.46 -22.06
C LEU A 86 -16.85 -15.95 -22.32
N GLY A 87 -18.09 -15.48 -22.36
CA GLY A 87 -18.40 -14.05 -22.47
C GLY A 87 -18.27 -13.30 -21.14
N LYS A 88 -18.10 -11.96 -21.21
CA LYS A 88 -18.06 -11.09 -20.01
C LYS A 88 -19.30 -11.28 -19.13
N ALA A 89 -20.49 -11.30 -19.72
CA ALA A 89 -21.75 -11.46 -18.99
C ALA A 89 -21.84 -12.81 -18.27
N GLU A 90 -21.46 -13.90 -18.95
CA GLU A 90 -21.47 -15.25 -18.34
C GLU A 90 -20.49 -15.34 -17.17
N PHE A 91 -19.31 -14.74 -17.30
CA PHE A 91 -18.35 -14.67 -16.19
C PHE A 91 -18.91 -13.88 -15.00
N LEU A 92 -19.47 -12.69 -15.26
CA LEU A 92 -20.10 -11.88 -14.22
C LEU A 92 -21.26 -12.61 -13.52
N ASP A 93 -22.09 -13.33 -14.27
CA ASP A 93 -23.18 -14.15 -13.71
C ASP A 93 -22.66 -15.28 -12.81
N MET A 94 -21.55 -15.94 -13.21
CA MET A 94 -20.90 -16.96 -12.39
C MET A 94 -20.35 -16.38 -11.08
N VAL A 95 -19.66 -15.24 -11.14
CA VAL A 95 -19.12 -14.56 -9.95
C VAL A 95 -20.25 -14.10 -9.03
N THR A 96 -21.27 -13.47 -9.59
CA THR A 96 -22.47 -13.02 -8.85
C THR A 96 -23.12 -14.18 -8.12
N SER A 97 -23.39 -15.27 -8.84
CA SER A 97 -24.02 -16.46 -8.28
C SER A 97 -23.17 -17.09 -7.17
N HIS A 98 -21.84 -17.06 -7.30
CA HIS A 98 -20.94 -17.55 -6.27
C HIS A 98 -21.03 -16.71 -4.99
N LEU A 99 -20.95 -15.37 -5.12
CA LEU A 99 -21.05 -14.45 -3.99
C LEU A 99 -22.42 -14.51 -3.31
N GLU A 100 -23.52 -14.58 -4.07
CA GLU A 100 -24.87 -14.76 -3.52
C GLU A 100 -24.98 -16.07 -2.70
N ASN A 101 -24.38 -17.16 -3.17
CA ASN A 101 -24.34 -18.42 -2.43
C ASN A 101 -23.55 -18.31 -1.13
N ILE A 102 -22.41 -17.60 -1.12
CA ILE A 102 -21.65 -17.33 0.10
C ILE A 102 -22.52 -16.55 1.10
N ALA A 103 -23.19 -15.47 0.65
CA ALA A 103 -24.05 -14.68 1.52
C ALA A 103 -25.16 -15.51 2.16
N ASN A 104 -25.80 -16.39 1.38
CA ASN A 104 -26.85 -17.28 1.87
C ASN A 104 -26.33 -18.27 2.92
N LYS A 105 -25.09 -18.75 2.79
CA LYS A 105 -24.47 -19.69 3.75
C LYS A 105 -24.06 -19.02 5.06
N VAL A 106 -23.57 -17.78 4.98
CA VAL A 106 -23.12 -17.02 6.15
C VAL A 106 -24.26 -16.21 6.79
N GLY A 107 -25.45 -16.21 6.19
CA GLY A 107 -26.62 -15.49 6.69
C GLY A 107 -26.51 -13.97 6.55
N VAL A 108 -25.67 -13.49 5.62
CA VAL A 108 -25.49 -12.06 5.36
C VAL A 108 -26.66 -11.57 4.51
N SER A 109 -27.44 -10.64 5.05
CA SER A 109 -28.52 -10.00 4.30
C SER A 109 -27.95 -9.10 3.20
N ILE A 110 -28.20 -9.46 1.94
CA ILE A 110 -27.90 -8.61 0.79
C ILE A 110 -29.07 -7.62 0.65
N ALA A 111 -28.93 -6.45 1.25
CA ALA A 111 -29.92 -5.36 1.17
C ALA A 111 -29.89 -4.59 -0.17
N PHE A 112 -29.18 -5.10 -1.19
CA PHE A 112 -28.97 -4.40 -2.46
C PHE A 112 -29.93 -4.92 -3.52
N GLU A 113 -30.49 -4.02 -4.32
CA GLU A 113 -31.26 -4.40 -5.50
C GLU A 113 -30.35 -5.05 -6.55
N LYS A 114 -30.70 -6.25 -7.00
CA LYS A 114 -29.95 -7.00 -8.02
C LYS A 114 -29.86 -6.29 -9.37
N ALA A 115 -30.79 -5.38 -9.65
CA ALA A 115 -30.82 -4.54 -10.85
C ALA A 115 -29.95 -3.27 -10.73
N ALA A 116 -29.42 -2.97 -9.54
CA ALA A 116 -28.61 -1.78 -9.34
C ALA A 116 -27.26 -1.91 -10.05
N GLU A 117 -26.82 -0.81 -10.66
CA GLU A 117 -25.49 -0.70 -11.23
C GLU A 117 -24.42 -0.95 -10.14
N GLY A 118 -23.37 -1.69 -10.50
CA GLY A 118 -22.30 -2.07 -9.58
C GLY A 118 -22.69 -3.09 -8.51
N TYR A 119 -23.81 -3.82 -8.67
CA TYR A 119 -24.24 -4.86 -7.71
C TYR A 119 -23.12 -5.86 -7.38
N ILE A 120 -22.36 -6.31 -8.38
CA ILE A 120 -21.26 -7.25 -8.21
C ILE A 120 -20.13 -6.64 -7.39
N CYS A 121 -19.79 -5.37 -7.62
CA CYS A 121 -18.76 -4.66 -6.85
C CYS A 121 -19.16 -4.55 -5.38
N LYS A 122 -20.44 -4.24 -5.09
CA LYS A 122 -20.98 -4.20 -3.71
C LYS A 122 -20.99 -5.57 -3.04
N LEU A 123 -21.21 -6.64 -3.80
CA LEU A 123 -21.07 -8.01 -3.29
C LEU A 123 -19.61 -8.35 -2.98
N ALA A 124 -18.69 -8.00 -3.89
CA ALA A 124 -17.27 -8.23 -3.72
C ALA A 124 -16.70 -7.47 -2.50
N GLU A 125 -17.14 -6.23 -2.28
CA GLU A 125 -16.81 -5.44 -1.09
C GLU A 125 -17.22 -6.15 0.20
N LYS A 126 -18.48 -6.62 0.28
CA LYS A 126 -19.00 -7.23 1.51
C LYS A 126 -18.50 -8.64 1.76
N LEU A 127 -18.29 -9.42 0.71
CA LEU A 127 -18.08 -10.87 0.80
C LEU A 127 -16.68 -11.30 0.36
N GLY A 128 -15.86 -10.38 -0.13
CA GLY A 128 -14.53 -10.69 -0.68
C GLY A 128 -13.59 -11.31 0.34
N ALA A 129 -13.72 -10.95 1.62
CA ALA A 129 -12.95 -11.55 2.72
C ALA A 129 -13.30 -13.04 2.95
N LEU A 130 -14.49 -13.50 2.53
CA LEU A 130 -14.95 -14.87 2.68
C LEU A 130 -14.55 -15.76 1.49
N MET A 131 -14.00 -15.16 0.43
CA MET A 131 -13.51 -15.91 -0.72
C MET A 131 -12.15 -16.53 -0.38
N GLY A 132 -11.97 -17.79 -0.74
CA GLY A 132 -10.67 -18.43 -0.64
C GLY A 132 -9.67 -17.87 -1.64
N ARG A 133 -8.38 -18.02 -1.35
CA ARG A 133 -7.27 -17.54 -2.20
C ARG A 133 -7.43 -17.94 -3.67
N ASP A 134 -7.71 -19.21 -3.93
CA ASP A 134 -7.86 -19.73 -5.31
C ASP A 134 -9.05 -19.10 -6.05
N VAL A 135 -10.14 -18.83 -5.34
CA VAL A 135 -11.32 -18.16 -5.89
C VAL A 135 -10.96 -16.74 -6.28
N LYS A 136 -10.30 -15.99 -5.39
CA LYS A 136 -9.83 -14.62 -5.64
C LYS A 136 -8.90 -14.59 -6.86
N GLY A 137 -7.92 -15.49 -6.93
CA GLY A 137 -6.98 -15.59 -8.05
C GLY A 137 -7.67 -15.84 -9.39
N LEU A 138 -8.66 -16.74 -9.44
CA LEU A 138 -9.40 -17.01 -10.68
C LEU A 138 -10.34 -15.86 -11.08
N ILE A 139 -10.95 -15.17 -10.11
CA ILE A 139 -11.75 -13.98 -10.40
C ILE A 139 -10.84 -12.89 -10.97
N LEU A 140 -9.67 -12.67 -10.37
CA LEU A 140 -8.68 -11.70 -10.86
C LEU A 140 -8.19 -12.04 -12.27
N GLU A 141 -7.83 -13.29 -12.52
CA GLU A 141 -7.42 -13.76 -13.85
C GLU A 141 -8.54 -13.57 -14.89
N GLY A 142 -9.78 -13.94 -14.53
CA GLY A 142 -10.96 -13.74 -15.37
C GLY A 142 -11.24 -12.26 -15.66
N CYS A 143 -11.15 -11.40 -14.66
CA CYS A 143 -11.30 -9.95 -14.80
C CYS A 143 -10.29 -9.36 -15.78
N ILE A 144 -9.02 -9.75 -15.70
CA ILE A 144 -7.98 -9.27 -16.62
C ILE A 144 -8.20 -9.81 -18.04
N SER A 145 -8.51 -11.11 -18.15
CA SER A 145 -8.65 -11.80 -19.45
C SER A 145 -9.86 -11.31 -20.23
N LEU A 146 -10.96 -11.04 -19.51
CA LEU A 146 -12.22 -10.57 -20.08
C LEU A 146 -12.38 -9.06 -19.99
N GLU A 147 -11.36 -8.34 -19.51
CA GLU A 147 -11.35 -6.87 -19.40
C GLU A 147 -12.58 -6.35 -18.64
N VAL A 148 -12.81 -6.91 -17.45
CA VAL A 148 -13.86 -6.53 -16.49
C VAL A 148 -13.20 -5.68 -15.39
N TRP A 149 -12.94 -4.43 -15.73
CA TRP A 149 -12.11 -3.53 -14.92
C TRP A 149 -12.79 -3.06 -13.64
N ASP A 150 -14.10 -2.80 -13.66
CA ASP A 150 -14.83 -2.26 -12.50
C ASP A 150 -14.84 -3.23 -11.31
N VAL A 151 -14.94 -4.54 -11.60
CA VAL A 151 -14.85 -5.59 -10.58
C VAL A 151 -13.42 -5.72 -10.07
N LEU A 152 -12.42 -5.61 -10.95
CA LEU A 152 -11.01 -5.65 -10.56
C LEU A 152 -10.63 -4.48 -9.65
N GLU A 153 -11.07 -3.27 -10.00
CA GLU A 153 -10.94 -2.07 -9.18
C GLU A 153 -11.54 -2.30 -7.79
N SER A 154 -12.77 -2.79 -7.72
CA SER A 154 -13.43 -3.09 -6.45
C SER A 154 -12.65 -4.12 -5.61
N LEU A 155 -12.08 -5.15 -6.24
CA LEU A 155 -11.26 -6.14 -5.52
C LEU A 155 -9.97 -5.53 -4.96
N ILE A 156 -9.31 -4.64 -5.71
CA ILE A 156 -8.08 -3.97 -5.29
C ILE A 156 -8.36 -3.02 -4.12
N VAL A 157 -9.34 -2.12 -4.26
CA VAL A 157 -9.67 -1.11 -3.24
C VAL A 157 -10.10 -1.74 -1.92
N ASN A 158 -10.81 -2.86 -1.98
CA ASN A 158 -11.29 -3.58 -0.80
C ASN A 158 -10.26 -4.54 -0.19
N GLY A 159 -9.01 -4.54 -0.66
CA GLY A 159 -7.96 -5.43 -0.14
C GLY A 159 -8.25 -6.92 -0.35
N ALA A 160 -9.09 -7.27 -1.33
CA ALA A 160 -9.44 -8.65 -1.63
C ALA A 160 -8.37 -9.35 -2.51
N VAL A 161 -7.35 -8.62 -2.95
CA VAL A 161 -6.24 -9.11 -3.77
C VAL A 161 -5.04 -9.38 -2.86
N GLU A 162 -4.66 -10.65 -2.74
CA GLU A 162 -3.47 -11.10 -2.00
C GLU A 162 -2.30 -11.36 -2.97
N HIS A 163 -1.04 -11.21 -2.53
CA HIS A 163 0.16 -11.45 -3.37
C HIS A 163 0.08 -12.73 -4.21
N ALA A 164 -0.23 -13.87 -3.58
CA ALA A 164 -0.27 -15.16 -4.26
C ALA A 164 -1.31 -15.20 -5.39
N SER A 165 -2.42 -14.47 -5.22
CA SER A 165 -3.46 -14.32 -6.25
C SER A 165 -3.13 -13.27 -7.31
N ALA A 166 -2.21 -12.35 -7.01
CA ALA A 166 -1.85 -11.20 -7.83
C ALA A 166 -0.60 -11.44 -8.69
N SER A 167 -0.08 -12.66 -8.78
CA SER A 167 1.13 -12.95 -9.56
C SER A 167 0.97 -12.45 -11.00
N ASN A 168 1.84 -11.51 -11.40
CA ASN A 168 1.81 -10.79 -12.69
C ASN A 168 0.64 -9.81 -12.91
N LEU A 169 -0.16 -9.47 -11.88
CA LEU A 169 -1.23 -8.47 -11.99
C LEU A 169 -0.69 -7.14 -12.54
N VAL A 170 0.32 -6.59 -11.88
CA VAL A 170 0.96 -5.32 -12.24
C VAL A 170 1.45 -5.35 -13.69
N HIS A 171 2.16 -6.42 -14.06
CA HIS A 171 2.66 -6.61 -15.41
C HIS A 171 1.53 -6.59 -16.46
N LYS A 172 0.46 -7.35 -16.23
CA LYS A 172 -0.71 -7.39 -17.14
C LYS A 172 -1.44 -6.05 -17.23
N LEU A 173 -1.55 -5.31 -16.12
CA LEU A 173 -2.16 -3.98 -16.11
C LEU A 173 -1.35 -2.96 -16.92
N ILE A 174 -0.01 -3.00 -16.80
CA ILE A 174 0.91 -2.17 -17.60
C ILE A 174 0.81 -2.50 -19.08
N GLU A 175 0.76 -3.80 -19.43
CA GLU A 175 0.59 -4.27 -20.80
C GLU A 175 -0.73 -3.79 -21.41
N LYS A 176 -1.83 -3.88 -20.64
CA LYS A 176 -3.17 -3.44 -21.02
C LYS A 176 -3.40 -1.94 -20.91
N ARG A 177 -2.38 -1.15 -20.52
CA ARG A 177 -2.46 0.32 -20.37
C ARG A 177 -3.54 0.79 -19.39
N ARG A 178 -3.80 0.01 -18.34
CA ARG A 178 -4.74 0.37 -17.26
C ARG A 178 -3.99 1.07 -16.12
N SER A 179 -3.44 2.25 -16.43
CA SER A 179 -2.56 3.02 -15.53
C SER A 179 -3.22 3.34 -14.18
N GLU A 180 -4.52 3.63 -14.19
CA GLU A 180 -5.33 3.93 -13.01
C GLU A 180 -5.41 2.74 -12.05
N LEU A 181 -5.51 1.51 -12.58
CA LEU A 181 -5.49 0.31 -11.76
C LEU A 181 -4.08 0.05 -11.20
N VAL A 182 -3.02 0.41 -11.94
CA VAL A 182 -1.64 0.34 -11.42
C VAL A 182 -1.47 1.29 -10.23
N VAL A 183 -2.05 2.49 -10.29
CA VAL A 183 -2.05 3.43 -9.15
C VAL A 183 -2.81 2.86 -7.97
N LEU A 184 -3.98 2.23 -8.19
CA LEU A 184 -4.71 1.56 -7.12
C LEU A 184 -3.93 0.40 -6.49
N CYS A 185 -3.17 -0.36 -7.28
CA CYS A 185 -2.27 -1.37 -6.73
C CYS A 185 -1.26 -0.76 -5.75
N VAL A 186 -0.64 0.38 -6.09
CA VAL A 186 0.29 1.08 -5.19
C VAL A 186 -0.40 1.58 -3.91
N LYS A 187 -1.64 2.06 -4.03
CA LYS A 187 -2.41 2.62 -2.91
C LYS A 187 -2.91 1.56 -1.93
N HIS A 188 -3.30 0.38 -2.43
CA HIS A 188 -4.09 -0.59 -1.66
C HIS A 188 -3.40 -1.94 -1.42
N LEU A 189 -2.43 -2.35 -2.23
CA LEU A 189 -1.71 -3.60 -2.00
C LEU A 189 -0.57 -3.39 -0.99
N LEU A 190 -0.53 -4.24 0.02
CA LEU A 190 0.43 -4.17 1.13
C LEU A 190 1.65 -5.08 0.96
N ASP A 191 1.68 -5.86 -0.13
CA ASP A 191 2.64 -6.94 -0.36
C ASP A 191 3.22 -6.90 -1.79
N LEU A 192 3.42 -5.69 -2.33
CA LEU A 192 4.07 -5.51 -3.64
C LEU A 192 5.54 -5.92 -3.56
N GLN A 193 5.96 -6.83 -4.46
CA GLN A 193 7.35 -7.28 -4.50
C GLN A 193 8.26 -6.28 -5.20
N ALA A 194 9.57 -6.40 -4.95
CA ALA A 194 10.59 -5.57 -5.58
C ALA A 194 10.50 -5.58 -7.13
N TYR A 195 10.17 -6.71 -7.74
CA TYR A 195 9.98 -6.79 -9.19
C TYR A 195 8.76 -5.98 -9.66
N ASP A 196 7.64 -6.06 -8.95
CA ASP A 196 6.43 -5.29 -9.26
C ASP A 196 6.71 -3.79 -9.11
N LEU A 197 7.34 -3.39 -8.00
CA LEU A 197 7.73 -2.00 -7.73
C LEU A 197 8.70 -1.46 -8.79
N MET A 198 9.66 -2.28 -9.25
CA MET A 198 10.55 -1.91 -10.35
C MET A 198 9.78 -1.69 -11.66
N CYS A 199 8.82 -2.56 -11.98
CA CYS A 199 7.98 -2.41 -13.16
C CYS A 199 7.14 -1.13 -13.09
N ILE A 200 6.54 -0.84 -11.94
CA ILE A 200 5.74 0.36 -11.69
C ILE A 200 6.61 1.61 -11.79
N LEU A 201 7.80 1.61 -11.18
CA LEU A 201 8.74 2.72 -11.23
C LEU A 201 9.10 3.07 -12.68
N LYS A 202 9.56 2.08 -13.46
CA LYS A 202 9.87 2.27 -14.88
C LYS A 202 8.67 2.79 -15.66
N TYR A 203 7.49 2.22 -15.40
CA TYR A 203 6.26 2.60 -16.09
C TYR A 203 5.85 4.06 -15.81
N PHE A 204 5.94 4.51 -14.56
CA PHE A 204 5.61 5.90 -14.20
C PHE A 204 6.67 6.89 -14.68
N LEU A 205 7.94 6.51 -14.72
CA LEU A 205 9.02 7.34 -15.29
C LEU A 205 8.88 7.51 -16.80
N MET A 206 8.52 6.44 -17.51
CA MET A 206 8.47 6.38 -18.98
C MET A 206 7.05 6.14 -19.49
N MET A 207 6.11 6.92 -18.97
CA MET A 207 4.70 6.69 -19.24
C MET A 207 4.33 6.93 -20.72
N PRO A 208 3.68 5.96 -21.38
CA PRO A 208 3.18 6.11 -22.76
C PRO A 208 2.08 7.19 -22.87
N SER A 209 2.00 7.85 -24.04
CA SER A 209 1.04 8.95 -24.28
C SER A 209 -0.44 8.55 -24.16
N ASP A 210 -0.77 7.30 -24.47
CA ASP A 210 -2.11 6.71 -24.32
C ASP A 210 -2.45 6.37 -22.86
N GLY A 211 -1.44 6.06 -22.03
CA GLY A 211 -1.61 5.80 -20.59
C GLY A 211 -2.13 7.01 -19.80
N TYR A 212 -1.87 8.24 -20.28
CA TYR A 212 -2.38 9.47 -19.65
C TYR A 212 -3.91 9.56 -19.66
N LYS A 213 -4.58 8.98 -20.66
CA LYS A 213 -6.05 9.07 -20.77
C LYS A 213 -6.75 8.40 -19.59
N SER A 214 -6.18 7.34 -19.06
CA SER A 214 -6.78 6.60 -17.95
C SER A 214 -6.46 7.22 -16.59
N LEU A 215 -5.47 8.11 -16.51
CA LEU A 215 -5.06 8.80 -15.28
C LEU A 215 -5.77 10.15 -15.06
N VAL A 216 -6.79 10.47 -15.84
CA VAL A 216 -7.60 11.68 -15.63
C VAL A 216 -8.17 11.68 -14.21
N SER A 217 -8.64 10.54 -13.73
CA SER A 217 -9.15 10.36 -12.36
C SER A 217 -8.11 10.66 -11.29
N VAL A 218 -6.82 10.36 -11.52
CA VAL A 218 -5.75 10.67 -10.57
C VAL A 218 -5.55 12.18 -10.44
N ARG A 219 -5.57 12.90 -11.55
CA ARG A 219 -5.49 14.37 -11.52
C ARG A 219 -6.72 14.96 -10.83
N GLU A 220 -7.91 14.50 -11.20
CA GLU A 220 -9.17 14.95 -10.59
C GLU A 220 -9.19 14.69 -9.08
N ASP A 221 -8.69 13.55 -8.59
CA ASP A 221 -8.59 13.25 -7.16
C ASP A 221 -7.70 14.27 -6.44
N TRP A 222 -6.51 14.57 -6.96
CA TRP A 222 -5.63 15.60 -6.40
C TRP A 222 -6.26 16.99 -6.42
N GLU A 223 -6.97 17.36 -7.50
CA GLU A 223 -7.67 18.64 -7.64
C GLU A 223 -8.86 18.77 -6.68
N ASN A 224 -9.61 17.68 -6.48
CA ASN A 224 -10.71 17.60 -5.51
C ASN A 224 -10.19 17.75 -4.08
N GLN A 225 -9.09 17.06 -3.74
CA GLN A 225 -8.46 17.15 -2.43
C GLN A 225 -7.87 18.52 -2.16
N ALA A 226 -7.26 19.16 -3.17
CA ALA A 226 -6.80 20.54 -3.07
C ALA A 226 -7.97 21.52 -2.82
N SER A 227 -9.08 21.35 -3.55
CA SER A 227 -10.28 22.17 -3.40
C SER A 227 -10.90 22.01 -1.99
N LEU A 228 -11.00 20.77 -1.52
CA LEU A 228 -11.46 20.45 -0.17
C LEU A 228 -10.57 21.08 0.91
N ALA A 229 -9.24 21.05 0.72
CA ALA A 229 -8.31 21.69 1.65
C ALA A 229 -8.48 23.22 1.68
N ILE A 230 -8.70 23.86 0.53
CA ILE A 230 -8.95 25.31 0.44
C ILE A 230 -10.26 25.69 1.13
N GLU A 231 -11.33 24.92 0.90
CA GLU A 231 -12.63 25.13 1.54
C GLU A 231 -12.49 25.06 3.06
N LYS A 232 -11.85 24.00 3.57
CA LYS A 232 -11.59 23.82 5.00
C LYS A 232 -10.73 24.96 5.57
N ALA A 233 -9.70 25.40 4.85
CA ALA A 233 -8.82 26.49 5.29
C ALA A 233 -9.55 27.85 5.37
N SER A 234 -10.57 28.02 4.52
CA SER A 234 -11.38 29.25 4.40
C SER A 234 -12.57 29.27 5.36
N GLY A 235 -12.92 28.13 5.96
CA GLY A 235 -14.07 27.96 6.85
C GLY A 235 -14.07 28.91 8.07
N LYS A 236 -15.17 29.63 8.26
CA LYS A 236 -15.44 30.45 9.45
C LYS A 236 -16.02 29.56 10.56
N GLY A 237 -15.16 28.84 11.30
CA GLY A 237 -15.59 27.99 12.41
C GLY A 237 -14.51 27.12 13.04
N VAL A 238 -13.37 26.97 12.37
CA VAL A 238 -12.26 26.13 12.82
C VAL A 238 -11.44 26.87 13.90
N GLY A 239 -11.24 26.25 15.06
CA GLY A 239 -10.45 26.81 16.17
C GLY A 239 -8.98 27.03 15.79
N GLY A 240 -8.25 27.89 16.54
CA GLY A 240 -6.93 28.39 16.13
C GLY A 240 -5.88 27.33 15.77
N LYS A 241 -5.76 26.24 16.54
CA LYS A 241 -4.79 25.15 16.26
C LYS A 241 -5.18 24.32 15.03
N GLU A 242 -6.44 23.94 14.94
CA GLU A 242 -6.99 23.16 13.83
C GLU A 242 -6.93 23.97 12.51
N LYS A 243 -7.15 25.29 12.60
CA LYS A 243 -7.00 26.20 11.45
C LYS A 243 -5.56 26.32 10.96
N SER A 244 -4.56 26.19 11.84
CA SER A 244 -3.14 26.12 11.43
C SER A 244 -2.87 24.83 10.66
N SER A 245 -3.29 23.69 11.22
CA SER A 245 -3.07 22.38 10.62
C SER A 245 -3.74 22.25 9.24
N VAL A 246 -4.94 22.80 9.07
CA VAL A 246 -5.62 22.83 7.77
C VAL A 246 -4.88 23.70 6.75
N LYS A 247 -4.34 24.84 7.16
CA LYS A 247 -3.54 25.70 6.27
C LYS A 247 -2.22 25.03 5.87
N GLU A 248 -1.54 24.38 6.80
CA GLU A 248 -0.34 23.61 6.54
C GLU A 248 -0.62 22.48 5.54
N ALA A 249 -1.70 21.72 5.74
CA ALA A 249 -2.14 20.68 4.82
C ALA A 249 -2.48 21.24 3.42
N ALA A 250 -3.18 22.37 3.34
CA ALA A 250 -3.51 23.01 2.07
C ALA A 250 -2.25 23.45 1.30
N VAL A 251 -1.26 24.04 1.99
CA VAL A 251 0.03 24.41 1.37
C VAL A 251 0.80 23.16 0.93
N LEU A 252 0.82 22.10 1.74
CA LEU A 252 1.47 20.83 1.40
C LEU A 252 0.85 20.22 0.13
N ILE A 253 -0.48 20.15 0.03
CA ILE A 253 -1.19 19.64 -1.14
C ILE A 253 -0.93 20.51 -2.37
N MET A 254 -0.98 21.83 -2.21
CA MET A 254 -0.62 22.76 -3.29
C MET A 254 0.81 22.49 -3.79
N LEU A 255 1.76 22.25 -2.88
CA LEU A 255 3.14 21.95 -3.23
C LEU A 255 3.26 20.65 -4.02
N GLY A 256 2.53 19.60 -3.61
CA GLY A 256 2.49 18.31 -4.28
C GLY A 256 1.69 18.30 -5.59
N HIS A 257 0.76 19.22 -5.80
CA HIS A 257 0.02 19.28 -7.07
C HIS A 257 0.69 20.19 -8.11
N ASP A 258 1.13 21.38 -7.70
CA ASP A 258 1.58 22.43 -8.62
C ASP A 258 2.88 22.06 -9.35
N GLY A 259 2.93 22.26 -10.67
CA GLY A 259 4.13 22.01 -11.49
C GLY A 259 4.53 20.54 -11.66
N PHE A 260 3.71 19.60 -11.18
CA PHE A 260 3.89 18.16 -11.39
C PHE A 260 2.94 17.65 -12.50
N SER A 261 3.49 16.81 -13.37
CA SER A 261 2.72 16.07 -14.37
C SER A 261 1.90 14.96 -13.70
N VAL A 262 0.94 14.38 -14.41
CA VAL A 262 0.14 13.26 -13.86
C VAL A 262 1.00 12.03 -13.58
N SER A 263 2.02 11.77 -14.41
CA SER A 263 2.94 10.66 -14.17
C SER A 263 3.79 10.90 -12.91
N GLU A 264 4.15 12.15 -12.64
CA GLU A 264 4.84 12.53 -11.40
C GLU A 264 3.93 12.40 -10.18
N LEU A 265 2.64 12.74 -10.29
CA LEU A 265 1.67 12.45 -9.21
C LEU A 265 1.58 10.94 -8.93
N CYS A 266 1.76 10.08 -9.93
CA CYS A 266 1.84 8.63 -9.73
C CYS A 266 3.12 8.22 -8.97
N LEU A 267 4.24 8.90 -9.22
CA LEU A 267 5.48 8.70 -8.45
C LEU A 267 5.34 9.12 -6.99
N HIS A 268 4.44 10.07 -6.67
CA HIS A 268 4.16 10.48 -5.28
C HIS A 268 3.64 9.29 -4.48
N TYR A 269 2.63 8.60 -5.03
CA TYR A 269 2.08 7.38 -4.45
C TYR A 269 3.14 6.30 -4.27
N LEU A 270 4.01 6.09 -5.27
CA LEU A 270 5.04 5.05 -5.22
C LEU A 270 6.08 5.33 -4.14
N LEU A 271 6.61 6.56 -4.06
CA LEU A 271 7.70 6.91 -3.14
C LEU A 271 7.24 7.06 -1.69
N ALA A 272 5.95 7.34 -1.49
CA ALA A 272 5.31 7.33 -0.18
C ALA A 272 4.73 5.95 0.20
N SER A 273 4.79 4.96 -0.68
CA SER A 273 4.24 3.62 -0.42
C SER A 273 5.00 2.92 0.70
N PRO A 274 4.31 2.27 1.66
CA PRO A 274 4.96 1.48 2.70
C PRO A 274 5.69 0.25 2.15
N ASN A 275 5.40 -0.16 0.91
CA ASN A 275 6.10 -1.26 0.25
C ASN A 275 7.52 -0.90 -0.24
N LEU A 276 7.83 0.40 -0.32
CA LEU A 276 9.09 0.87 -0.90
C LEU A 276 10.02 1.35 0.22
N ASP A 277 10.87 0.44 0.71
CA ASP A 277 11.98 0.81 1.58
C ASP A 277 13.25 1.16 0.77
N GLU A 278 14.30 1.59 1.47
CA GLU A 278 15.58 1.97 0.87
C GLU A 278 16.26 0.82 0.10
N VAL A 279 16.17 -0.41 0.60
CA VAL A 279 16.82 -1.58 0.02
C VAL A 279 16.10 -1.98 -1.27
N ILE A 280 14.77 -2.02 -1.23
CA ILE A 280 13.94 -2.28 -2.40
C ILE A 280 14.11 -1.17 -3.42
N PHE A 281 14.14 0.10 -2.99
CA PHE A 281 14.36 1.23 -3.87
C PHE A 281 15.72 1.15 -4.57
N ALA A 282 16.81 0.84 -3.84
CA ALA A 282 18.14 0.62 -4.43
C ALA A 282 18.10 -0.50 -5.49
N ALA A 283 17.46 -1.63 -5.18
CA ALA A 283 17.30 -2.74 -6.11
C ALA A 283 16.55 -2.32 -7.40
N CYS A 284 15.47 -1.55 -7.28
CA CYS A 284 14.72 -1.00 -8.41
C CYS A 284 15.56 -0.01 -9.23
N VAL A 285 16.23 0.92 -8.56
CA VAL A 285 17.05 1.97 -9.19
C VAL A 285 18.23 1.39 -9.95
N SER A 286 18.86 0.33 -9.44
CA SER A 286 19.98 -0.37 -10.12
C SER A 286 19.63 -0.89 -11.52
N LYS A 287 18.33 -1.01 -11.85
CA LYS A 287 17.80 -1.51 -13.13
C LYS A 287 17.31 -0.42 -14.07
N LEU A 288 17.42 0.85 -13.68
CA LEU A 288 17.05 1.96 -14.54
C LEU A 288 18.08 2.19 -15.64
N ASN A 289 17.61 2.52 -16.84
CA ASN A 289 18.46 3.01 -17.92
C ASN A 289 18.71 4.52 -17.80
N GLY A 290 19.51 5.09 -18.70
CA GLY A 290 19.88 6.51 -18.66
C GLY A 290 18.70 7.48 -18.70
N ASP A 291 17.73 7.25 -19.59
CA ASP A 291 16.54 8.11 -19.73
C ASP A 291 15.62 8.01 -18.51
N GLU A 292 15.38 6.80 -18.01
CA GLU A 292 14.61 6.55 -16.79
C GLU A 292 15.28 7.20 -15.57
N LEU A 293 16.60 7.05 -15.43
CA LEU A 293 17.38 7.63 -14.35
C LEU A 293 17.33 9.16 -14.40
N LYS A 294 17.45 9.75 -15.59
CA LYS A 294 17.33 11.19 -15.79
C LYS A 294 15.95 11.70 -15.38
N ALA A 295 14.89 11.03 -15.81
CA ALA A 295 13.52 11.40 -15.42
C ALA A 295 13.33 11.36 -13.90
N LEU A 296 13.90 10.35 -13.22
CA LEU A 296 13.83 10.22 -11.76
C LEU A 296 14.58 11.37 -11.06
N ILE A 297 15.80 11.69 -11.52
CA ILE A 297 16.59 12.81 -10.98
C ILE A 297 15.87 14.15 -11.17
N GLN A 298 15.26 14.38 -12.34
CA GLN A 298 14.48 15.58 -12.59
C GLN A 298 13.29 15.69 -11.62
N TYR A 299 12.57 14.59 -11.43
CA TYR A 299 11.44 14.52 -10.50
C TYR A 299 11.87 14.80 -9.03
N LEU A 300 12.91 14.11 -8.53
CA LEU A 300 13.44 14.34 -7.17
C LEU A 300 13.97 15.77 -7.02
N GLY A 301 14.62 16.29 -8.07
CA GLY A 301 15.10 17.66 -8.11
C GLY A 301 13.99 18.72 -8.02
N LYS A 302 12.81 18.45 -8.61
CA LYS A 302 11.64 19.34 -8.43
C LYS A 302 11.21 19.41 -6.96
N TRP A 303 11.18 18.26 -6.27
CA TRP A 303 10.85 18.22 -4.85
C TRP A 303 11.87 18.98 -3.99
N LEU A 304 13.17 18.80 -4.22
CA LEU A 304 14.20 19.54 -3.48
C LEU A 304 14.07 21.05 -3.63
N ARG A 305 13.89 21.54 -4.87
CA ARG A 305 13.68 22.98 -5.12
C ARG A 305 12.42 23.52 -4.45
N LYS A 306 11.36 22.71 -4.40
CA LYS A 306 10.12 23.04 -3.70
C LYS A 306 10.34 23.16 -2.19
N TYR A 307 11.05 22.22 -1.57
CA TYR A 307 11.38 22.28 -0.16
C TYR A 307 12.36 23.41 0.19
N GLU A 308 13.32 23.70 -0.67
CA GLU A 308 14.20 24.87 -0.51
C GLU A 308 13.40 26.17 -0.54
N ARG A 309 12.45 26.30 -1.45
CA ARG A 309 11.62 27.50 -1.59
C ARG A 309 10.58 27.65 -0.48
N PHE A 310 10.12 26.53 0.08
CA PHE A 310 9.06 26.49 1.10
C PHE A 310 9.49 25.64 2.32
N PRO A 311 10.54 26.04 3.06
CA PRO A 311 11.12 25.23 4.15
C PRO A 311 10.17 25.03 5.35
N GLN A 312 9.13 25.87 5.46
CA GLN A 312 8.09 25.77 6.48
C GLN A 312 7.12 24.59 6.25
N VAL A 313 7.15 23.95 5.09
CA VAL A 313 6.22 22.87 4.73
C VAL A 313 6.73 21.57 5.31
N VAL A 314 5.94 20.99 6.21
CA VAL A 314 6.23 19.70 6.86
C VAL A 314 5.16 18.67 6.51
N PRO A 315 5.48 17.36 6.57
CA PRO A 315 4.47 16.31 6.44
C PRO A 315 3.31 16.54 7.42
N CYS A 316 2.09 16.28 6.96
CA CYS A 316 0.87 16.46 7.76
C CYS A 316 0.27 15.08 8.12
N PRO A 317 0.80 14.36 9.12
CA PRO A 317 0.36 13.00 9.45
C PRO A 317 -1.07 12.92 9.99
N LYS A 318 -1.68 14.06 10.34
CA LYS A 318 -3.10 14.14 10.73
C LYS A 318 -4.00 14.62 9.58
N GLY A 319 -3.44 14.90 8.40
CA GLY A 319 -4.19 15.39 7.24
C GLY A 319 -5.26 14.40 6.82
N SER A 320 -4.90 13.15 6.63
CA SER A 320 -5.84 12.09 6.28
C SER A 320 -6.81 11.78 7.43
N SER A 321 -6.31 11.41 8.61
CA SER A 321 -7.16 10.91 9.70
C SER A 321 -8.05 11.97 10.37
N ALA A 322 -7.60 13.23 10.46
CA ALA A 322 -8.34 14.30 11.15
C ALA A 322 -9.03 15.27 10.20
N LEU A 323 -8.45 15.49 9.02
CA LEU A 323 -8.98 16.44 8.04
C LEU A 323 -9.59 15.75 6.82
N GLY A 324 -9.57 14.43 6.70
CA GLY A 324 -10.07 13.71 5.53
C GLY A 324 -9.36 14.12 4.23
N LEU A 325 -8.10 14.56 4.34
CA LEU A 325 -7.25 14.95 3.21
C LEU A 325 -6.28 13.81 2.90
N GLU A 326 -6.76 12.80 2.17
CA GLU A 326 -6.06 11.52 1.97
C GLU A 326 -4.72 11.66 1.24
N VAL A 327 -4.64 12.59 0.29
CA VAL A 327 -3.41 12.87 -0.48
C VAL A 327 -2.24 13.35 0.39
N CYS A 328 -2.49 13.82 1.62
CA CYS A 328 -1.42 14.22 2.52
C CYS A 328 -0.48 13.06 2.88
N ASP A 329 -1.00 11.83 2.94
CA ASP A 329 -0.21 10.65 3.26
C ASP A 329 0.71 10.23 2.09
N TRP A 330 0.41 10.73 0.89
CA TRP A 330 1.10 10.36 -0.35
C TRP A 330 2.09 11.41 -0.84
N ILE A 331 2.30 12.49 -0.07
CA ILE A 331 3.27 13.54 -0.40
C ILE A 331 4.64 13.13 0.17
N PRO A 332 5.66 12.89 -0.68
CA PRO A 332 6.99 12.49 -0.21
C PRO A 332 7.62 13.55 0.67
N SER A 333 8.09 13.19 1.86
CA SER A 333 8.78 14.12 2.75
C SER A 333 10.15 14.54 2.20
N LEU A 334 10.68 15.68 2.67
CA LEU A 334 12.06 16.09 2.35
C LEU A 334 13.08 15.00 2.72
N GLU A 335 12.89 14.33 3.86
CA GLU A 335 13.73 13.21 4.29
C GLU A 335 13.72 12.08 3.26
N ASN A 336 12.54 11.64 2.83
CA ASN A 336 12.40 10.57 1.83
C ASN A 336 13.05 10.99 0.51
N VAL A 337 12.81 12.21 0.04
CA VAL A 337 13.37 12.72 -1.22
C VAL A 337 14.90 12.79 -1.16
N ALA A 338 15.47 13.33 -0.08
CA ALA A 338 16.91 13.42 0.10
C ALA A 338 17.55 12.02 0.19
N LYS A 339 16.91 11.11 0.92
CA LYS A 339 17.34 9.73 1.07
C LYS A 339 17.35 8.98 -0.27
N TYR A 340 16.27 9.07 -1.03
CA TYR A 340 16.17 8.43 -2.35
C TYR A 340 17.13 9.04 -3.36
N LEU A 341 17.37 10.36 -3.32
CA LEU A 341 18.41 10.95 -4.16
C LEU A 341 19.80 10.43 -3.78
N GLY A 342 20.08 10.26 -2.48
CA GLY A 342 21.32 9.64 -2.00
C GLY A 342 21.53 8.25 -2.59
N VAL A 343 20.52 7.38 -2.52
CA VAL A 343 20.55 6.04 -3.12
C VAL A 343 20.81 6.10 -4.63
N VAL A 344 20.16 7.03 -5.35
CA VAL A 344 20.39 7.21 -6.79
C VAL A 344 21.85 7.57 -7.08
N VAL A 345 22.44 8.45 -6.28
CA VAL A 345 23.85 8.85 -6.41
C VAL A 345 24.77 7.68 -6.08
N ASP A 346 24.51 6.93 -5.02
CA ASP A 346 25.35 5.80 -4.60
C ASP A 346 25.34 4.67 -5.63
N GLU A 347 24.16 4.29 -6.14
CA GLU A 347 24.01 3.20 -7.11
C GLU A 347 24.56 3.54 -8.50
N HIS A 348 24.46 4.79 -8.94
CA HIS A 348 24.82 5.21 -10.30
C HIS A 348 25.98 6.21 -10.38
N PHE A 349 26.75 6.38 -9.30
CA PHE A 349 27.80 7.41 -9.20
C PHE A 349 28.69 7.50 -10.45
N SER A 350 29.22 6.35 -10.91
CA SER A 350 30.12 6.31 -12.06
C SER A 350 29.44 6.82 -13.34
N SER A 351 28.19 6.41 -13.60
CA SER A 351 27.43 6.85 -14.75
C SER A 351 27.10 8.34 -14.69
N LEU A 352 26.68 8.83 -13.51
CA LEU A 352 26.31 10.23 -13.29
C LEU A 352 27.48 11.19 -13.47
N VAL A 353 28.69 10.79 -13.04
CA VAL A 353 29.90 11.62 -13.15
C VAL A 353 30.47 11.62 -14.57
N LEU A 354 30.41 10.49 -15.26
CA LEU A 354 31.06 10.32 -16.56
C LEU A 354 30.24 10.85 -17.74
N HIS A 355 28.90 10.88 -17.61
CA HIS A 355 28.01 11.25 -18.71
C HIS A 355 27.53 12.70 -18.61
N SER A 356 27.79 13.50 -19.64
CA SER A 356 27.40 14.92 -19.71
C SER A 356 25.89 15.14 -19.75
N GLU A 357 25.09 14.09 -19.97
CA GLU A 357 23.63 14.18 -20.03
C GLU A 357 22.97 14.42 -18.66
N PHE A 358 23.71 14.22 -17.57
CA PHE A 358 23.27 14.43 -16.18
C PHE A 358 23.69 15.80 -15.61
N CYS A 359 23.78 16.84 -16.45
CA CYS A 359 24.04 18.23 -16.01
C CYS A 359 23.05 18.70 -14.92
N GLU A 360 21.84 18.13 -14.86
CA GLU A 360 20.85 18.46 -13.84
C GLU A 360 21.35 18.19 -12.43
N LEU A 361 22.19 17.17 -12.20
CA LEU A 361 22.73 16.87 -10.88
C LEU A 361 23.61 18.02 -10.36
N ARG A 362 24.37 18.68 -11.24
CA ARG A 362 25.15 19.89 -10.90
C ARG A 362 24.24 21.06 -10.51
N SER A 363 23.10 21.21 -11.20
CA SER A 363 22.13 22.26 -10.84
C SER A 363 21.46 22.01 -9.48
N LEU A 364 21.48 20.77 -8.99
CA LEU A 364 20.95 20.42 -7.68
C LEU A 364 21.99 20.60 -6.56
N GLU A 365 23.28 20.72 -6.88
CA GLU A 365 24.34 20.90 -5.88
C GLU A 365 24.08 22.16 -5.02
N GLU A 366 23.70 23.27 -5.64
CA GLU A 366 23.37 24.51 -4.94
C GLU A 366 22.18 24.33 -3.98
N VAL A 367 21.11 23.70 -4.47
CA VAL A 367 19.87 23.42 -3.71
C VAL A 367 20.15 22.51 -2.51
N VAL A 368 20.88 21.42 -2.73
CA VAL A 368 21.25 20.46 -1.68
C VAL A 368 22.17 21.11 -0.66
N THR A 369 23.13 21.93 -1.09
CA THR A 369 24.04 22.66 -0.20
C THR A 369 23.28 23.65 0.68
N SER A 370 22.35 24.40 0.10
CA SER A 370 21.46 25.34 0.78
C SER A 370 20.63 24.63 1.86
N LEU A 371 19.94 23.54 1.50
CA LEU A 371 19.16 22.71 2.42
C LEU A 371 20.04 22.09 3.52
N ALA A 372 21.24 21.63 3.20
CA ALA A 372 22.14 21.01 4.16
C ALA A 372 22.67 22.04 5.20
N VAL A 373 22.94 23.28 4.78
CA VAL A 373 23.33 24.36 5.70
C VAL A 373 22.18 24.67 6.66
N GLU A 374 20.96 24.80 6.14
CA GLU A 374 19.76 25.05 6.95
C GLU A 374 19.50 23.91 7.95
N ALA A 375 19.60 22.65 7.50
CA ALA A 375 19.43 21.49 8.35
C ALA A 375 20.46 21.45 9.50
N ARG A 376 21.72 21.81 9.23
CA ARG A 376 22.76 21.90 10.27
C ARG A 376 22.46 23.01 11.29
N LEU A 377 22.01 24.17 10.83
CA LEU A 377 21.62 25.29 11.70
C LEU A 377 20.43 24.90 12.58
N CYS A 378 19.36 24.39 11.97
CA CYS A 378 18.17 23.90 12.68
C CYS A 378 18.52 22.80 13.68
N GLY A 379 19.37 21.84 13.30
CA GLY A 379 19.84 20.79 14.20
C GLY A 379 20.63 21.33 15.39
N ALA A 380 21.50 22.32 15.19
CA ALA A 380 22.21 22.99 16.29
C ALA A 380 21.26 23.72 17.24
N LEU A 381 20.25 24.42 16.70
CA LEU A 381 19.22 25.10 17.50
C LEU A 381 18.34 24.11 18.26
N ALA A 382 17.93 23.00 17.66
CA ALA A 382 17.15 21.95 18.32
C ALA A 382 17.94 21.34 19.49
N ASN A 383 19.22 21.03 19.28
CA ASN A 383 20.10 20.54 20.33
C ASN A 383 20.27 21.55 21.48
N LEU A 384 20.41 22.84 21.17
CA LEU A 384 20.48 23.90 22.17
C LEU A 384 19.17 24.03 22.96
N ALA A 385 18.03 24.02 22.26
CA ALA A 385 16.71 24.11 22.88
C ALA A 385 16.45 22.94 23.83
N GLU A 386 16.84 21.72 23.45
CA GLU A 386 16.71 20.56 24.32
C GLU A 386 17.62 20.65 25.55
N ARG A 387 18.86 21.14 25.40
CA ARG A 387 19.75 21.40 26.56
C ARG A 387 19.15 22.41 27.53
N LEU A 388 18.65 23.54 27.02
CA LEU A 388 18.00 24.56 27.84
C LEU A 388 16.74 24.03 28.55
N ARG A 389 15.97 23.16 27.87
CA ARG A 389 14.81 22.50 28.46
C ARG A 389 15.20 21.57 29.60
N ILE A 390 16.26 20.76 29.43
CA ILE A 390 16.80 19.87 30.47
C ILE A 390 17.31 20.68 31.66
N GLU A 391 18.08 21.75 31.42
CA GLU A 391 18.58 22.64 32.48
C GLU A 391 17.44 23.28 33.28
N ARG A 392 16.39 23.76 32.60
CA ARG A 392 15.21 24.31 33.25
C ARG A 392 14.49 23.28 34.13
N GLN A 393 14.32 22.05 33.65
CA GLN A 393 13.72 20.97 34.44
C GLN A 393 14.58 20.57 35.64
N GLY A 394 15.92 20.63 35.49
CA GLY A 394 16.87 20.47 36.60
C GLY A 394 16.76 21.55 37.67
N MET A 395 16.52 22.80 37.28
CA MET A 395 16.31 23.94 38.20
C MET A 395 14.93 23.88 38.90
N ASP A 396 13.87 23.51 38.18
CA ASP A 396 12.52 23.37 38.75
C ASP A 396 12.45 22.20 39.76
N SER A 397 13.22 21.13 39.54
CA SER A 397 13.33 20.00 40.48
C SER A 397 14.19 20.32 41.72
N THR A 398 15.19 21.21 41.61
CA THR A 398 15.94 21.71 42.79
C THR A 398 15.10 22.68 43.61
N LEU A 399 14.30 23.55 42.98
CA LEU A 399 13.35 24.43 43.67
C LEU A 399 12.23 23.65 44.37
N SER A 400 11.71 22.59 43.74
CA SER A 400 10.72 21.67 44.35
C SER A 400 11.23 21.02 45.64
N CYS A 401 12.51 20.61 45.70
CA CYS A 401 13.12 20.08 46.93
C CYS A 401 13.25 21.14 48.03
N ILE A 402 13.50 22.41 47.68
CA ILE A 402 13.62 23.48 48.68
C ILE A 402 12.25 23.80 49.30
N TYR A 403 11.16 23.72 48.55
CA TYR A 403 9.80 23.99 49.04
C TYR A 403 9.09 22.79 49.72
N THR A 404 9.67 21.59 49.70
CA THR A 404 9.19 20.44 50.49
C THR A 404 9.93 20.24 51.81
N THR A 405 10.92 21.10 52.10
CA THR A 405 11.75 21.03 53.33
C THR A 405 11.56 22.25 54.26
N LEU A 406 10.51 23.04 54.04
CA LEU A 406 9.99 24.08 54.93
C LEU A 406 8.54 23.75 55.27
#